data_AF-A0A7W6PZ71-F1
#
_entry.id   AF-A0A7W6PZ71-F1
#
_cell.length_a   1.000
_cell.length_b   1.000
_cell.length_c   1.000
_cell.angle_alpha   90.00
_cell.angle_beta   90.00
_cell.angle_gamma   90.00
#
_symmetry.space_group_name_H-M   'P 1'
#
loop_
_entity.id
_entity.type
_entity.pdbx_description
1 polymer ?
#
loop_
_entity_poly.entity_id
_entity_poly.type
_entity_poly.pdbx_seq_one_letter_code
_entity_poly.pdbx_strand_id
1 'polypeptide(L)'
;MAMFQIQLETKRPKVDVLIASLEAWHIISTRTRNCLGRLDRADDPASTVTGTPIEKMRLSHLSRCEQADIFRLPNLDRVCYCEIAAVMDRYGWHFHDRWTGKPQSPALELLGPSLARYLERISLAAAARGERFALGEAMLRLYDEGLSGPEIGKRFGITGAAAHAAIQKTRRTMDIRSRLPLAAAPPSF
;
A
#
# COMPACT_ATOMS: atom_id res chain seq x y z
N MET A 1 -28.94 -9.55 32.45
CA MET A 1 -29.80 -9.66 31.24
C MET A 1 -28.94 -9.38 30.02
N ALA A 2 -28.49 -10.45 29.39
CA ALA A 2 -27.83 -10.41 28.09
C ALA A 2 -28.92 -10.41 27.02
N MET A 3 -29.05 -9.32 26.26
CA MET A 3 -29.76 -9.29 24.98
C MET A 3 -29.59 -7.90 24.36
N PHE A 4 -29.31 -7.86 23.05
CA PHE A 4 -29.15 -6.69 22.18
C PHE A 4 -27.77 -6.04 22.02
N GLN A 5 -26.72 -6.85 21.80
CA GLN A 5 -25.49 -6.37 21.15
C GLN A 5 -25.02 -7.33 20.05
N ILE A 6 -25.96 -7.81 19.24
CA ILE A 6 -25.65 -8.51 17.99
C ILE A 6 -26.38 -7.76 16.88
N GLN A 7 -25.64 -7.51 15.79
CA GLN A 7 -26.08 -7.02 14.49
C GLN A 7 -26.17 -5.50 14.32
N LEU A 8 -25.00 -4.88 14.19
CA LEU A 8 -24.74 -3.91 13.12
C LEU A 8 -23.23 -3.95 12.79
N GLU A 9 -22.69 -5.15 12.56
CA GLU A 9 -21.70 -5.27 11.49
C GLU A 9 -22.48 -4.98 10.20
N THR A 10 -22.61 -3.71 9.83
CA THR A 10 -22.75 -3.38 8.42
C THR A 10 -21.54 -4.01 7.75
N LYS A 11 -21.69 -5.23 7.23
CA LYS A 11 -20.66 -5.94 6.47
C LYS A 11 -20.26 -5.01 5.34
N ARG A 12 -19.19 -4.25 5.56
CA ARG A 12 -18.57 -3.49 4.48
C ARG A 12 -18.31 -4.48 3.35
N PRO A 13 -18.66 -4.14 2.11
CA PRO A 13 -18.36 -5.02 1.00
C PRO A 13 -16.84 -5.23 0.99
N LYS A 14 -16.43 -6.49 1.10
CA LYS A 14 -15.02 -6.89 1.03
C LYS A 14 -14.56 -6.72 -0.41
N VAL A 15 -13.66 -5.78 -0.64
CA VAL A 15 -13.08 -5.56 -1.97
C VAL A 15 -11.66 -6.13 -1.95
N ASP A 16 -11.42 -7.15 -2.77
CA ASP A 16 -10.14 -7.87 -2.73
C ASP A 16 -9.09 -7.25 -3.67
N VAL A 17 -8.39 -6.23 -3.18
CA VAL A 17 -7.42 -5.45 -3.96
C VAL A 17 -6.04 -6.09 -3.95
N LEU A 18 -5.33 -6.00 -5.09
CA LEU A 18 -3.92 -6.37 -5.20
C LEU A 18 -3.03 -5.38 -4.44
N ILE A 19 -2.02 -5.90 -3.72
CA ILE A 19 -1.03 -5.07 -3.02
C ILE A 19 -0.25 -4.19 -4.00
N ALA A 20 0.06 -4.72 -5.19
CA ALA A 20 0.70 -3.96 -6.26
C ALA A 20 -0.15 -2.77 -6.75
N SER A 21 -1.49 -2.90 -6.78
CA SER A 21 -2.38 -1.77 -7.10
C SER A 21 -2.32 -0.70 -6.01
N LEU A 22 -2.36 -1.09 -4.73
CA LEU A 22 -2.28 -0.14 -3.62
C LEU A 22 -0.97 0.68 -3.65
N GLU A 23 0.15 0.05 -4.01
CA GLU A 23 1.43 0.74 -4.19
C GLU A 23 1.41 1.69 -5.40
N ALA A 24 0.94 1.21 -6.56
CA ALA A 24 0.91 1.97 -7.80
C ALA A 24 0.07 3.24 -7.67
N TRP A 25 -1.00 3.18 -6.88
CA TRP A 25 -1.88 4.30 -6.56
C TRP A 25 -1.46 5.07 -5.29
N HIS A 26 -0.25 4.82 -4.79
CA HIS A 26 0.39 5.52 -3.66
C HIS A 26 -0.32 5.42 -2.31
N ILE A 27 -1.28 4.50 -2.19
CA ILE A 27 -2.02 4.22 -0.95
C ILE A 27 -1.09 3.61 0.10
N ILE A 28 -0.23 2.68 -0.33
CA ILE A 28 0.87 2.16 0.48
C ILE A 28 2.22 2.55 -0.15
N SER A 29 3.26 2.55 0.66
CA SER A 29 4.62 2.80 0.17
C SER A 29 5.24 1.57 -0.50
N THR A 30 6.23 1.79 -1.35
CA THR A 30 7.09 0.72 -1.88
C THR A 30 7.78 -0.06 -0.76
N ARG A 31 8.14 0.61 0.34
CA ARG A 31 8.71 -0.06 1.53
C ARG A 31 7.73 -1.06 2.11
N THR A 32 6.48 -0.66 2.33
CA THR A 32 5.41 -1.54 2.80
C THR A 32 5.22 -2.75 1.88
N ARG A 33 5.12 -2.53 0.57
CA ARG A 33 5.02 -3.61 -0.44
C ARG A 33 6.22 -4.56 -0.38
N ASN A 34 7.44 -4.03 -0.20
CA ASN A 34 8.66 -4.84 -0.13
C ASN A 34 8.74 -5.66 1.18
N CYS A 35 8.32 -5.12 2.32
CA CYS A 35 8.26 -5.86 3.59
C CYS A 35 7.30 -7.05 3.52
N LEU A 36 6.20 -6.94 2.78
CA LEU A 36 5.27 -8.05 2.56
C LEU A 36 5.84 -9.12 1.62
N GLY A 37 6.63 -8.69 0.63
CA GLY A 37 7.14 -9.54 -0.45
C GLY A 37 8.51 -10.18 -0.21
N ARG A 38 9.17 -9.94 0.93
CA ARG A 38 10.51 -10.46 1.22
C ARG A 38 10.65 -10.82 2.70
N LEU A 39 10.57 -12.10 3.01
CA LEU A 39 10.84 -12.61 4.36
C LEU A 39 12.29 -13.04 4.51
N ASP A 40 12.68 -14.17 3.92
CA ASP A 40 13.93 -14.84 4.27
C ASP A 40 14.75 -15.32 3.05
N ARG A 41 14.13 -15.57 1.89
CA ARG A 41 14.81 -16.04 0.67
C ARG A 41 14.53 -15.13 -0.52
N ALA A 42 15.55 -14.40 -0.96
CA ALA A 42 15.41 -13.44 -2.07
C ALA A 42 15.17 -14.12 -3.43
N ASP A 43 15.56 -15.38 -3.56
CA ASP A 43 15.49 -16.22 -4.76
C ASP A 43 14.20 -17.03 -4.87
N ASP A 44 13.41 -17.14 -3.79
CA ASP A 44 12.14 -17.84 -3.77
C ASP A 44 10.96 -16.84 -3.83
N PRO A 45 10.23 -16.76 -4.96
CA PRO A 45 9.07 -15.87 -5.10
C PRO A 45 7.92 -16.17 -4.13
N ALA A 46 7.89 -17.36 -3.52
CA ALA A 46 6.92 -17.73 -2.50
C ALA A 46 7.38 -17.37 -1.08
N SER A 47 8.63 -16.94 -0.87
CA SER A 47 9.16 -16.47 0.43
C SER A 47 8.63 -15.07 0.80
N THR A 48 7.31 -14.99 0.91
CA THR A 48 6.53 -13.81 1.27
C THR A 48 5.68 -14.11 2.50
N VAL A 49 5.11 -13.08 3.12
CA VAL A 49 4.28 -13.25 4.33
C VAL A 49 3.04 -14.12 4.13
N THR A 50 2.59 -14.31 2.89
CA THR A 50 1.40 -15.11 2.58
C THR A 50 1.69 -16.38 1.80
N GLY A 51 2.97 -16.70 1.54
CA GLY A 51 3.33 -17.76 0.59
C GLY A 51 2.97 -17.45 -0.88
N THR A 52 2.52 -16.23 -1.18
CA THR A 52 2.06 -15.80 -2.51
C THR A 52 2.98 -14.73 -3.07
N PRO A 53 3.45 -14.85 -4.33
CA PRO A 53 4.27 -13.81 -4.96
C PRO A 53 3.66 -12.42 -4.84
N ILE A 54 4.48 -11.41 -4.57
CA ILE A 54 4.01 -10.04 -4.26
C ILE A 54 3.18 -9.42 -5.39
N GLU A 55 3.43 -9.83 -6.64
CA GLU A 55 2.67 -9.43 -7.82
C GLU A 55 1.23 -9.97 -7.84
N LYS A 56 0.99 -11.08 -7.13
CA LYS A 56 -0.31 -11.76 -7.03
C LYS A 56 -0.96 -11.60 -5.64
N MET A 57 -0.25 -10.99 -4.69
CA MET A 57 -0.73 -10.83 -3.32
C MET A 57 -1.91 -9.86 -3.25
N ARG A 58 -2.92 -10.22 -2.45
CA ARG A 58 -4.17 -9.49 -2.26
C ARG A 58 -4.47 -9.32 -0.79
N LEU A 59 -5.42 -8.45 -0.45
CA LEU A 59 -5.87 -8.25 0.93
C LEU A 59 -6.47 -9.54 1.53
N SER A 60 -7.17 -10.35 0.75
CA SER A 60 -7.66 -11.66 1.18
C SER A 60 -6.53 -12.62 1.59
N HIS A 61 -5.39 -12.57 0.90
CA HIS A 61 -4.20 -13.36 1.29
C HIS A 61 -3.64 -12.88 2.62
N LEU A 62 -3.51 -11.56 2.82
CA LEU A 62 -3.07 -10.98 4.10
C LEU A 62 -4.05 -11.28 5.24
N SER A 63 -5.35 -11.38 4.94
CA SER A 63 -6.37 -11.66 5.96
C SER A 63 -6.18 -13.02 6.65
N ARG A 64 -5.45 -13.95 6.02
CA ARG A 64 -5.13 -15.28 6.59
C ARG A 64 -3.95 -15.25 7.55
N CYS A 65 -3.21 -14.15 7.61
CA CYS A 65 -2.12 -13.96 8.55
C CYS A 65 -2.66 -13.47 9.89
N GLU A 66 -1.94 -13.79 10.97
CA GLU A 66 -2.20 -13.17 12.27
C GLU A 66 -1.63 -11.75 12.29
N GLN A 67 -2.32 -10.84 12.97
CA GLN A 67 -1.87 -9.46 13.12
C GLN A 67 -0.47 -9.35 13.76
N ALA A 68 -0.17 -10.23 14.71
CA ALA A 68 1.12 -10.27 15.39
C ALA A 68 2.27 -10.67 14.46
N ASP A 69 2.01 -11.57 13.50
CA ASP A 69 3.02 -12.00 12.52
C ASP A 69 3.32 -10.87 11.54
N ILE A 70 2.30 -10.15 11.08
CA ILE A 70 2.50 -8.94 10.26
C ILE A 70 3.30 -7.89 11.01
N PHE A 71 2.99 -7.64 12.28
CA PHE A 71 3.68 -6.62 13.08
C PHE A 71 5.18 -6.94 13.29
N ARG A 72 5.56 -8.22 13.25
CA ARG A 72 6.93 -8.69 13.45
C ARG A 72 7.75 -8.84 12.17
N LEU A 73 7.19 -8.47 11.02
CA LEU A 73 7.90 -8.58 9.75
C LEU A 73 9.24 -7.83 9.78
N PRO A 74 10.31 -8.43 9.21
CA PRO A 74 11.61 -7.78 9.16
C PRO A 74 11.52 -6.47 8.38
N ASN A 75 12.19 -5.43 8.89
CA ASN A 75 12.22 -4.08 8.33
C ASN A 75 10.86 -3.35 8.27
N LEU A 76 9.76 -3.96 8.76
CA LEU A 76 8.46 -3.31 8.83
C LEU A 76 8.46 -2.33 10.01
N ASP A 77 8.49 -1.04 9.69
CA ASP A 77 8.30 -0.01 10.70
C ASP A 77 6.81 0.20 11.01
N ARG A 78 6.58 1.00 12.06
CA ARG A 78 5.22 1.28 12.54
C ARG A 78 4.36 2.01 11.51
N VAL A 79 4.94 2.83 10.64
CA VAL A 79 4.19 3.54 9.59
C VAL A 79 3.75 2.54 8.52
N CYS A 80 4.65 1.65 8.09
CA CYS A 80 4.32 0.60 7.12
C CYS A 80 3.23 -0.33 7.65
N TYR A 81 3.30 -0.69 8.94
CA TYR A 81 2.23 -1.44 9.60
C TYR A 81 0.89 -0.68 9.59
N CYS A 82 0.89 0.62 9.92
CA CYS A 82 -0.33 1.43 9.89
C CYS A 82 -0.89 1.58 8.47
N GLU A 83 -0.04 1.65 7.44
CA GLU A 83 -0.49 1.62 6.03
C GLU A 83 -1.24 0.32 5.74
N ILE A 84 -0.71 -0.85 6.15
CA ILE A 84 -1.37 -2.15 5.98
C ILE A 84 -2.70 -2.19 6.74
N ALA A 85 -2.70 -1.81 8.02
CA ALA A 85 -3.89 -1.82 8.86
C ALA A 85 -5.00 -0.92 8.29
N ALA A 86 -4.63 0.27 7.79
CA ALA A 86 -5.57 1.21 7.19
C ALA A 86 -6.18 0.69 5.89
N VAL A 87 -5.40 0.03 5.03
CA VAL A 87 -5.98 -0.56 3.81
C VAL A 87 -6.85 -1.78 4.10
N MET A 88 -6.48 -2.61 5.08
CA MET A 88 -7.31 -3.73 5.52
C MET A 88 -8.67 -3.21 5.97
N ASP A 89 -8.73 -2.23 6.87
CA ASP A 89 -9.99 -1.64 7.34
C ASP A 89 -10.79 -0.93 6.22
N ARG A 90 -10.11 -0.13 5.40
CA ARG A 90 -10.72 0.62 4.29
C ARG A 90 -11.43 -0.28 3.28
N TYR A 91 -10.90 -1.48 3.04
CA TYR A 91 -11.46 -2.43 2.08
C TYR A 91 -12.23 -3.59 2.74
N GLY A 92 -12.52 -3.49 4.05
CA GLY A 92 -13.37 -4.44 4.78
C GLY A 92 -12.70 -5.77 5.15
N TRP A 93 -11.37 -5.81 5.15
CA TRP A 93 -10.59 -6.98 5.54
C TRP A 93 -10.06 -6.88 6.97
N HIS A 94 -10.04 -8.01 7.66
CA HIS A 94 -9.46 -8.17 8.99
C HIS A 94 -8.44 -9.30 8.96
N PHE A 95 -7.44 -9.25 9.83
CA PHE A 95 -6.59 -10.41 10.11
C PHE A 95 -7.42 -11.48 10.81
N HIS A 96 -7.01 -12.74 10.69
CA HIS A 96 -7.68 -13.85 11.35
C HIS A 96 -6.68 -14.57 12.25
N ASP A 97 -7.18 -15.03 13.39
CA ASP A 97 -6.45 -15.95 14.25
C ASP A 97 -6.32 -17.31 13.54
N ARG A 98 -5.09 -17.82 13.43
CA ARG A 98 -4.82 -18.99 12.58
C ARG A 98 -5.43 -20.27 13.12
N TRP A 99 -5.69 -20.33 14.43
CA TRP A 99 -6.18 -21.51 15.12
C TRP A 99 -7.70 -21.56 15.17
N THR A 100 -8.34 -20.43 15.43
CA THR A 100 -9.78 -20.31 15.59
C THR A 100 -10.48 -19.88 14.29
N GLY A 101 -9.74 -19.33 13.33
CA GLY A 101 -10.27 -18.79 12.08
C GLY A 101 -11.16 -17.56 12.30
N LYS A 102 -11.23 -17.02 13.52
CA LYS A 102 -12.07 -15.87 13.85
C LYS A 102 -11.36 -14.57 13.43
N PRO A 103 -12.12 -13.57 12.94
CA PRO A 103 -11.55 -12.26 12.66
C PRO A 103 -11.02 -11.65 13.97
N GLN A 104 -9.82 -11.10 13.90
CA GLN A 104 -9.23 -10.29 14.96
C GLN A 104 -9.82 -8.87 14.92
N SER A 105 -9.73 -8.15 16.04
CA SER A 105 -10.11 -6.73 16.09
C SER A 105 -9.42 -5.93 14.98
N PRO A 106 -10.06 -4.88 14.43
CA PRO A 106 -9.44 -4.01 13.44
C PRO A 106 -8.05 -3.56 13.88
N ALA A 107 -7.05 -3.75 13.01
CA ALA A 107 -5.65 -3.57 13.41
C ALA A 107 -5.32 -2.13 13.85
N LEU A 108 -6.11 -1.16 13.40
CA LEU A 108 -6.00 0.25 13.80
C LEU A 108 -6.48 0.51 15.24
N GLU A 109 -7.38 -0.29 15.80
CA GLU A 109 -7.87 -0.11 17.18
C GLU A 109 -6.74 -0.25 18.21
N LEU A 110 -5.75 -1.10 17.93
CA LEU A 110 -4.57 -1.27 18.80
C LEU A 110 -3.69 -0.01 18.91
N LEU A 111 -3.86 0.97 18.02
CA LEU A 111 -3.12 2.22 18.08
C LEU A 111 -3.68 3.18 19.15
N GLY A 112 -4.91 2.94 19.61
CA GLY A 112 -5.56 3.70 20.68
C GLY A 112 -5.43 5.22 20.48
N PRO A 113 -5.01 5.99 21.50
CA PRO A 113 -4.87 7.45 21.40
C PRO A 113 -3.90 7.94 20.31
N SER A 114 -2.98 7.10 19.84
CA SER A 114 -2.03 7.48 18.78
C SER A 114 -2.61 7.34 17.37
N LEU A 115 -3.83 6.79 17.21
CA LEU A 115 -4.42 6.50 15.91
C LEU A 115 -4.46 7.73 15.00
N ALA A 116 -5.01 8.85 15.48
CA ALA A 116 -5.15 10.08 14.70
C ALA A 116 -3.80 10.56 14.13
N ARG A 117 -2.76 10.57 14.96
CA ARG A 117 -1.40 10.96 14.56
C ARG A 117 -0.82 10.03 13.49
N TYR A 118 -1.05 8.72 13.56
CA TYR A 118 -0.56 7.80 12.53
C TYR A 118 -1.36 7.92 11.24
N LEU A 119 -2.69 8.11 11.31
CA LEU A 119 -3.54 8.36 10.14
C LEU A 119 -3.15 9.64 9.40
N GLU A 120 -2.81 10.70 10.14
CA GLU A 120 -2.26 11.93 9.57
C GLU A 120 -0.92 11.65 8.87
N ARG A 121 0.01 10.95 9.53
CA ARG A 121 1.32 10.62 8.95
C ARG A 121 1.23 9.79 7.67
N ILE A 122 0.36 8.77 7.62
CA ILE A 122 0.19 7.97 6.40
C ILE A 122 -0.46 8.80 5.29
N SER A 123 -1.38 9.70 5.62
CA SER A 123 -2.03 10.61 4.66
C SER A 123 -1.04 11.59 4.05
N LEU A 124 -0.22 12.24 4.89
CA LEU A 124 0.84 13.13 4.43
C LEU A 124 1.89 12.39 3.58
N ALA A 125 2.27 11.18 3.97
CA ALA A 125 3.19 10.36 3.20
C ALA A 125 2.61 9.94 1.84
N ALA A 126 1.32 9.63 1.78
CA ALA A 126 0.61 9.33 0.53
C ALA A 126 0.52 10.56 -0.39
N ALA A 127 0.18 11.72 0.17
CA ALA A 127 0.14 12.98 -0.56
C ALA A 127 1.52 13.33 -1.17
N ALA A 128 2.59 13.26 -0.37
CA ALA A 128 3.95 13.51 -0.84
C ALA A 128 4.39 12.53 -1.96
N ARG A 129 3.93 11.27 -1.93
CA ARG A 129 4.16 10.32 -3.03
C ARG A 129 3.40 10.74 -4.29
N GLY A 130 2.15 11.17 -4.14
CA GLY A 130 1.32 11.70 -5.24
C GLY A 130 1.94 12.93 -5.89
N GLU A 131 2.41 13.90 -5.11
CA GLU A 131 3.10 15.10 -5.61
C GLU A 131 4.36 14.75 -6.40
N ARG A 132 5.20 13.86 -5.86
CA ARG A 132 6.42 13.39 -6.58
C ARG A 132 6.07 12.69 -7.89
N PHE A 133 4.99 11.93 -7.92
CA PHE A 133 4.52 11.28 -9.13
C PHE A 133 4.04 12.30 -10.17
N ALA A 134 3.26 13.31 -9.76
CA ALA A 134 2.82 14.40 -10.63
C ALA A 134 3.99 15.19 -11.22
N LEU A 135 5.04 15.44 -10.44
CA LEU A 135 6.29 16.03 -10.96
C LEU A 135 6.92 15.13 -12.03
N GLY A 136 6.98 13.82 -11.79
CA GLY A 136 7.48 12.86 -12.78
C GLY A 136 6.60 12.78 -14.03
N GLU A 137 5.28 12.96 -13.93
CA GLU A 137 4.38 13.06 -15.09
C GLU A 137 4.67 14.32 -15.91
N ALA A 138 4.89 15.46 -15.26
CA ALA A 138 5.29 16.69 -15.94
C ALA A 138 6.64 16.51 -16.67
N MET A 139 7.61 15.85 -16.04
CA MET A 139 8.89 15.52 -16.68
C MET A 139 8.71 14.55 -17.86
N LEU A 140 7.86 13.54 -17.72
CA LEU A 140 7.58 12.57 -18.79
C LEU A 140 6.95 13.25 -20.01
N ARG A 141 5.98 14.16 -19.82
CA ARG A 141 5.38 14.92 -20.93
C ARG A 141 6.42 15.71 -21.71
N LEU A 142 7.30 16.43 -21.00
CA LEU A 142 8.38 17.19 -21.64
C LEU A 142 9.37 16.27 -22.38
N TYR A 143 9.64 15.08 -21.84
CA TYR A 143 10.49 14.10 -22.51
C TYR A 143 9.84 13.58 -23.79
N ASP A 144 8.54 13.28 -23.75
CA ASP A 144 7.77 12.83 -24.91
C ASP A 144 7.59 13.96 -25.96
N GLU A 145 7.67 15.23 -25.54
CA GLU A 145 7.78 16.42 -26.42
C GLU A 145 9.20 16.61 -27.01
N GLY A 146 10.16 15.75 -26.67
CA GLY A 146 11.49 15.70 -27.27
C GLY A 146 12.63 16.31 -26.45
N LEU A 147 12.37 16.76 -25.22
CA LEU A 147 13.44 17.31 -24.37
C LEU A 147 14.33 16.21 -23.82
N SER A 148 15.63 16.49 -23.75
CA SER A 148 16.60 15.60 -23.13
C SER A 148 16.52 15.63 -21.60
N GLY A 149 16.95 14.53 -20.97
CA GLY A 149 17.04 14.43 -19.50
C GLY A 149 17.82 15.60 -18.84
N PRO A 150 18.97 16.05 -19.38
CA PRO A 150 19.67 17.23 -18.86
C PRO A 150 18.86 18.53 -18.93
N GLU A 151 18.14 18.79 -20.03
CA GLU A 151 17.30 19.98 -20.19
C GLU A 151 16.14 19.96 -19.19
N ILE A 152 15.49 18.82 -19.02
CA ILE A 152 14.43 18.62 -18.03
C ILE A 152 15.01 18.82 -16.62
N GLY A 153 16.16 18.22 -16.31
CA GLY A 153 16.82 18.39 -15.02
C GLY A 153 17.05 19.86 -14.69
N LYS A 154 17.58 20.64 -15.64
CA LYS A 154 17.77 22.09 -15.49
C LYS A 154 16.47 22.82 -15.17
N ARG A 155 15.36 22.49 -15.84
CA ARG A 155 14.04 23.14 -15.60
C ARG A 155 13.49 22.88 -14.21
N PHE A 156 13.74 21.69 -13.65
CA PHE A 156 13.24 21.29 -12.33
C PHE A 156 14.27 21.48 -11.21
N GLY A 157 15.44 22.06 -11.49
CA GLY A 157 16.49 22.26 -10.49
C GLY A 157 17.12 20.96 -9.97
N ILE A 158 17.13 19.91 -10.80
CA ILE A 158 17.70 18.59 -10.46
C ILE A 158 18.72 18.14 -11.51
N THR A 159 19.46 17.07 -11.21
CA THR A 159 20.39 16.49 -12.20
C THR A 159 19.63 15.80 -13.33
N GLY A 160 20.21 15.75 -14.53
CA GLY A 160 19.60 15.03 -15.65
C GLY A 160 19.39 13.53 -15.37
N ALA A 161 20.28 12.92 -14.58
CA ALA A 161 20.12 11.54 -14.12
C ALA A 161 18.91 11.36 -13.19
N ALA A 162 18.70 12.30 -12.26
CA ALA A 162 17.52 12.29 -11.38
C ALA A 162 16.22 12.47 -12.18
N ALA A 163 16.22 13.36 -13.17
CA ALA A 163 15.09 13.52 -14.10
C ALA A 163 14.80 12.21 -14.85
N HIS A 164 15.84 11.56 -15.41
CA HIS A 164 15.66 10.30 -16.12
C HIS A 164 15.12 9.19 -15.21
N ALA A 165 15.63 9.07 -13.98
CA ALA A 165 15.14 8.11 -13.00
C ALA A 165 13.67 8.37 -12.64
N ALA A 166 13.27 9.63 -12.48
CA ALA A 166 11.89 10.01 -12.21
C ALA A 166 10.96 9.64 -13.38
N ILE A 167 11.35 9.95 -14.62
CA ILE A 167 10.61 9.60 -15.84
C ILE A 167 10.41 8.08 -15.93
N GLN A 168 11.46 7.29 -15.79
CA GLN A 168 11.37 5.83 -15.86
C GLN A 168 10.48 5.26 -14.77
N LYS A 169 10.59 5.78 -13.54
CA LYS A 169 9.73 5.38 -12.43
C LYS A 169 8.27 5.71 -12.71
N THR A 170 7.97 6.93 -13.17
CA THR A 170 6.61 7.36 -13.50
C THR A 170 6.03 6.50 -14.62
N ARG A 171 6.77 6.30 -15.71
CA ARG A 171 6.34 5.45 -16.83
C ARG A 171 6.00 4.04 -16.37
N ARG A 172 6.85 3.42 -15.55
CA ARG A 172 6.58 2.11 -14.94
C ARG A 172 5.32 2.12 -14.09
N THR A 173 5.12 3.15 -13.25
CA THR A 173 3.92 3.25 -12.42
C THR A 173 2.65 3.43 -13.26
N MET A 174 2.68 4.24 -14.33
CA MET A 174 1.55 4.40 -15.25
C MET A 174 1.19 3.09 -15.95
N ASP A 175 2.19 2.34 -16.42
CA ASP A 175 2.01 1.01 -17.01
C ASP A 175 1.44 -0.02 -16.02
N ILE A 176 1.80 0.07 -14.73
CA ILE A 176 1.17 -0.77 -13.70
C ILE A 176 -0.30 -0.34 -13.49
N ARG A 177 -0.59 0.96 -13.42
CA ARG A 177 -1.96 1.48 -13.21
C ARG A 177 -2.90 1.10 -14.36
N SER A 178 -2.43 1.09 -15.60
CA SER A 178 -3.24 0.71 -16.76
C SER A 178 -3.61 -0.78 -16.74
N ARG A 179 -2.69 -1.65 -16.28
CA ARG A 179 -2.92 -3.09 -16.17
C ARG A 179 -3.69 -3.47 -14.90
N LEU A 180 -3.49 -2.73 -13.82
CA LEU A 180 -4.02 -3.00 -12.49
C LEU A 180 -4.78 -1.78 -11.94
N PRO A 181 -5.99 -1.48 -12.47
CA PRO A 181 -6.79 -0.37 -11.97
C PRO A 181 -7.11 -0.57 -10.49
N LEU A 182 -7.14 0.54 -9.76
CA LEU A 182 -7.58 0.49 -8.36
C LEU A 182 -9.07 0.20 -8.34
N ALA A 183 -9.46 -0.91 -7.71
CA ALA A 183 -10.87 -1.15 -7.45
C ALA A 183 -11.40 0.00 -6.58
N ALA A 184 -12.54 0.58 -6.96
CA ALA A 184 -13.17 1.62 -6.17
C ALA A 184 -13.32 1.13 -4.74
N ALA A 185 -12.73 1.88 -3.80
CA ALA A 185 -13.00 1.63 -2.39
C ALA A 185 -14.51 1.82 -2.17
N PRO A 186 -15.15 1.00 -1.33
CA PRO A 186 -16.46 1.38 -0.83
C PRO A 186 -16.35 2.77 -0.19
N PRO A 187 -17.40 3.60 -0.26
CA PRO A 187 -17.38 4.92 0.36
C PRO A 187 -16.94 4.79 1.82
N SER A 188 -15.82 5.43 2.16
CA SER A 188 -15.27 5.47 3.51
C SER A 188 -15.73 6.75 4.20
N PHE A 189 -16.44 6.56 5.33
CA PHE A 189 -16.84 7.52 6.38
C PHE A 189 -17.09 8.98 5.99
#